data_AF-C1N7G5-F1
#
_entry.id   AF-C1N7G5-F1
#
_cell.length_a   1.000
_cell.length_b   1.000
_cell.length_c   1.000
_cell.angle_alpha   90.00
_cell.angle_beta   90.00
_cell.angle_gamma   90.00
#
_symmetry.space_group_name_H-M   'P 1'
#
loop_
_entity.id
_entity.type
_entity.pdbx_description
1 polymer ?
#
loop_
_entity_poly.entity_id
_entity_poly.type
_entity_poly.pdbx_seq_one_letter_code
_entity_poly.pdbx_strand_id
1 'polypeptide(L)'
;DYSGRDLTKEFYTKGSMKRANFSNSNLSGVTLFGGDLSYANFTGADLSNANIGQCNLTGTIFTNANLSGAIVSGANMDELGDITGSDWTDVIVRKDVNDKICAKGVSGENPVTGNPTAMTLFCD
;
A
#
# COMPACT_ATOMS: atom_id res chain seq x y z
N ASP A 1 -12.32 -12.58 2.30
CA ASP A 1 -12.89 -11.34 1.73
C ASP A 1 -13.18 -10.40 2.87
N TYR A 2 -12.58 -9.21 2.82
CA TYR A 2 -12.63 -8.17 3.82
C TYR A 2 -13.04 -6.81 3.22
N SER A 3 -13.53 -6.80 1.98
CA SER A 3 -13.90 -5.57 1.28
C SER A 3 -14.95 -4.75 2.04
N GLY A 4 -14.79 -3.43 2.02
CA GLY A 4 -15.70 -2.47 2.66
C GLY A 4 -15.73 -2.49 4.19
N ARG A 5 -14.87 -3.28 4.84
CA ARG A 5 -14.89 -3.43 6.31
C ARG A 5 -14.07 -2.36 7.01
N ASP A 6 -14.50 -2.01 8.22
CA ASP A 6 -13.63 -1.36 9.21
C ASP A 6 -12.83 -2.42 9.96
N LEU A 7 -11.51 -2.36 9.84
CA LEU A 7 -10.54 -3.31 10.41
C LEU A 7 -9.56 -2.60 11.34
N THR A 8 -9.82 -1.35 11.72
CA THR A 8 -8.93 -0.51 12.55
C THR A 8 -8.61 -1.11 13.92
N LYS A 9 -9.44 -2.04 14.41
CA LYS A 9 -9.25 -2.75 15.69
C LYS A 9 -8.53 -4.09 15.55
N GLU A 10 -8.27 -4.52 14.34
CA GLU A 10 -7.67 -5.82 14.07
C GLU A 10 -6.14 -5.74 14.11
N PHE A 11 -5.51 -6.82 14.56
CA PHE A 11 -4.06 -6.95 14.58
C PHE A 11 -3.66 -8.25 13.88
N TYR A 12 -3.04 -8.13 12.71
CA TYR A 12 -2.58 -9.28 11.93
C TYR A 12 -1.05 -9.27 11.88
N THR A 13 -0.38 -10.21 12.52
CA THR A 13 1.08 -10.33 12.40
C THR A 13 1.46 -11.71 11.91
N LYS A 14 2.42 -11.77 10.97
CA LYS A 14 3.00 -13.02 10.45
C LYS A 14 1.97 -14.04 9.90
N GLY A 15 0.77 -13.57 9.54
CA GLY A 15 -0.28 -14.36 8.91
C GLY A 15 -0.23 -14.30 7.39
N SER A 16 -0.79 -15.30 6.72
CA SER A 16 -0.99 -15.25 5.26
C SER A 16 -2.34 -14.62 4.95
N MET A 17 -2.31 -13.49 4.25
CA MET A 17 -3.47 -12.83 3.64
C MET A 17 -3.26 -12.73 2.13
N LYS A 18 -2.55 -13.71 1.57
CA LYS A 18 -2.29 -13.83 0.14
C LYS A 18 -3.60 -13.83 -0.64
N ARG A 19 -3.70 -12.99 -1.68
CA ARG A 19 -4.91 -12.82 -2.50
C ARG A 19 -6.15 -12.36 -1.72
N ALA A 20 -5.99 -11.86 -0.49
CA ALA A 20 -7.13 -11.32 0.25
C ALA A 20 -7.65 -10.05 -0.44
N ASN A 21 -8.97 -9.89 -0.41
CA ASN A 21 -9.63 -8.70 -0.90
C ASN A 21 -9.90 -7.74 0.28
N PHE A 22 -9.25 -6.59 0.27
CA PHE A 22 -9.40 -5.48 1.22
C PHE A 22 -9.92 -4.21 0.53
N SER A 23 -10.50 -4.33 -0.68
CA SER A 23 -10.93 -3.15 -1.43
C SER A 23 -11.93 -2.31 -0.62
N ASN A 24 -11.74 -0.99 -0.65
CA ASN A 24 -12.55 0.00 0.08
C ASN A 24 -12.64 -0.22 1.60
N SER A 25 -11.72 -0.98 2.20
CA SER A 25 -11.69 -1.19 3.65
C SER A 25 -10.96 -0.05 4.37
N ASN A 26 -11.27 0.12 5.65
CA ASN A 26 -10.53 1.00 6.55
C ASN A 26 -9.53 0.16 7.37
N LEU A 27 -8.25 0.33 7.07
CA LEU A 27 -7.09 -0.26 7.73
C LEU A 27 -6.18 0.81 8.35
N SER A 28 -6.70 2.02 8.57
CA SER A 28 -5.91 3.11 9.13
C SER A 28 -5.33 2.71 10.49
N GLY A 29 -4.03 2.93 10.66
CA GLY A 29 -3.28 2.56 11.87
C GLY A 29 -3.09 1.07 12.14
N VAL A 30 -3.58 0.17 11.27
CA VAL A 30 -3.48 -1.28 11.48
C VAL A 30 -2.04 -1.76 11.35
N THR A 31 -1.68 -2.77 12.14
CA THR A 31 -0.42 -3.50 11.95
C THR A 31 -0.65 -4.80 11.20
N LEU A 32 -0.03 -4.93 10.02
CA LEU A 32 0.02 -6.15 9.19
C LEU A 32 1.44 -6.79 9.18
N PHE A 33 2.34 -6.30 10.03
CA PHE A 33 3.78 -6.55 10.01
C PHE A 33 4.19 -8.02 9.78
N GLY A 34 5.11 -8.21 8.83
CA GLY A 34 5.67 -9.51 8.47
C GLY A 34 4.69 -10.49 7.82
N GLY A 35 3.50 -10.02 7.41
CA GLY A 35 2.50 -10.85 6.74
C GLY A 35 2.82 -11.13 5.27
N ASP A 36 2.28 -12.23 4.74
CA ASP A 36 2.25 -12.46 3.29
C ASP A 36 0.99 -11.80 2.71
N LEU A 37 1.17 -10.63 2.10
CA LEU A 37 0.13 -9.84 1.43
C LEU A 37 0.20 -10.01 -0.10
N SER A 38 0.97 -10.98 -0.60
CA SER A 38 1.17 -11.12 -2.04
C SER A 38 -0.15 -11.25 -2.79
N TYR A 39 -0.30 -10.50 -3.88
CA TYR A 39 -1.50 -10.42 -4.71
C TYR A 39 -2.77 -9.98 -3.96
N ALA A 40 -2.66 -9.38 -2.78
CA ALA A 40 -3.81 -8.80 -2.09
C ALA A 40 -4.33 -7.56 -2.85
N ASN A 41 -5.63 -7.31 -2.73
CA ASN A 41 -6.28 -6.17 -3.36
C ASN A 41 -6.65 -5.13 -2.29
N PHE A 42 -5.98 -3.98 -2.32
CA PHE A 42 -6.27 -2.81 -1.47
C PHE A 42 -6.88 -1.66 -2.27
N THR A 43 -7.53 -1.92 -3.41
CA THR A 43 -8.11 -0.86 -4.24
C THR A 43 -9.04 0.04 -3.41
N GLY A 44 -8.74 1.34 -3.36
CA GLY A 44 -9.51 2.33 -2.60
C GLY A 44 -9.48 2.15 -1.07
N ALA A 45 -8.61 1.30 -0.54
CA ALA A 45 -8.49 1.11 0.91
C ALA A 45 -7.76 2.28 1.58
N ASP A 46 -8.12 2.55 2.83
CA ASP A 46 -7.38 3.48 3.69
C ASP A 46 -6.38 2.71 4.54
N LEU A 47 -5.10 2.85 4.23
CA LEU A 47 -3.95 2.29 4.94
C LEU A 47 -3.13 3.41 5.63
N SER A 48 -3.72 4.60 5.83
CA SER A 48 -3.01 5.71 6.44
C SER A 48 -2.46 5.32 7.81
N ASN A 49 -1.17 5.62 8.04
CA ASN A 49 -0.43 5.26 9.24
C ASN A 49 -0.36 3.74 9.56
N ALA A 50 -0.70 2.87 8.60
CA ALA A 50 -0.61 1.43 8.81
C ALA A 50 0.84 0.95 8.84
N ASN A 51 1.13 -0.11 9.59
CA ASN A 51 2.42 -0.78 9.59
C ASN A 51 2.37 -2.04 8.73
N ILE A 52 2.89 -1.93 7.51
CA ILE A 52 3.07 -3.03 6.55
C ILE A 52 4.56 -3.39 6.35
N GLY A 53 5.39 -3.09 7.36
CA GLY A 53 6.81 -3.42 7.37
C GLY A 53 7.06 -4.92 7.35
N GLN A 54 8.16 -5.34 6.73
CA GLN A 54 8.54 -6.75 6.50
C GLN A 54 7.51 -7.61 5.76
N CYS A 55 6.42 -7.03 5.24
CA CYS A 55 5.44 -7.78 4.47
C CYS A 55 5.97 -8.20 3.09
N ASN A 56 5.46 -9.31 2.57
CA ASN A 56 5.59 -9.63 1.16
C ASN A 56 4.50 -8.90 0.37
N LEU A 57 4.87 -7.89 -0.43
CA LEU A 57 3.92 -7.08 -1.23
C LEU A 57 3.95 -7.42 -2.73
N THR A 58 4.61 -8.52 -3.15
CA THR A 58 4.62 -8.95 -4.56
C THR A 58 3.21 -9.04 -5.15
N GLY A 59 2.98 -8.36 -6.26
CA GLY A 59 1.72 -8.33 -7.01
C GLY A 59 0.57 -7.64 -6.30
N THR A 60 0.80 -6.97 -5.16
CA THR A 60 -0.25 -6.28 -4.41
C THR A 60 -0.79 -5.11 -5.22
N ILE A 61 -2.12 -4.93 -5.20
CA ILE A 61 -2.82 -3.85 -5.89
C ILE A 61 -3.14 -2.76 -4.87
N PHE A 62 -2.62 -1.56 -5.10
CA PHE A 62 -2.85 -0.35 -4.30
C PHE A 62 -3.61 0.74 -5.08
N THR A 63 -4.24 0.42 -6.22
CA THR A 63 -4.98 1.41 -7.02
C THR A 63 -5.90 2.27 -6.15
N ASN A 64 -5.76 3.60 -6.18
CA ASN A 64 -6.54 4.54 -5.37
C ASN A 64 -6.42 4.39 -3.84
N ALA A 65 -5.49 3.60 -3.32
CA ALA A 65 -5.31 3.41 -1.88
C ALA A 65 -4.61 4.61 -1.24
N ASN A 66 -5.01 4.95 -0.02
CA ASN A 66 -4.30 5.95 0.79
C ASN A 66 -3.25 5.25 1.67
N LEU A 67 -1.96 5.43 1.41
CA LEU A 67 -0.87 4.92 2.25
C LEU A 67 -0.17 6.03 3.05
N SER A 68 -0.77 7.22 3.17
CA SER A 68 -0.12 8.36 3.84
C SER A 68 0.43 7.98 5.23
N GLY A 69 1.71 8.22 5.46
CA GLY A 69 2.42 7.89 6.70
C GLY A 69 2.58 6.38 7.00
N ALA A 70 2.26 5.49 6.06
CA ALA A 70 2.43 4.05 6.26
C ALA A 70 3.90 3.65 6.43
N ILE A 71 4.17 2.66 7.28
CA ILE A 71 5.50 2.11 7.54
C ILE A 71 5.72 0.91 6.62
N VAL A 72 6.68 1.02 5.71
CA VAL A 72 7.02 -0.03 4.72
C VAL A 72 8.43 -0.63 4.91
N SER A 73 9.09 -0.35 6.04
CA SER A 73 10.47 -0.76 6.28
C SER A 73 10.64 -2.28 6.15
N GLY A 74 11.53 -2.70 5.26
CA GLY A 74 11.82 -4.12 5.01
C GLY A 74 10.75 -4.89 4.23
N ALA A 75 9.68 -4.23 3.77
CA ALA A 75 8.69 -4.87 2.91
C ALA A 75 9.29 -5.21 1.53
N ASN A 76 8.90 -6.35 0.96
CA ASN A 76 9.26 -6.71 -0.41
C ASN A 76 8.37 -5.95 -1.41
N MET A 77 8.92 -4.92 -2.05
CA MET A 77 8.23 -4.03 -2.99
C MET A 77 8.80 -4.10 -4.42
N ASP A 78 9.66 -5.08 -4.73
CA ASP A 78 10.33 -5.14 -6.05
C ASP A 78 9.35 -5.35 -7.21
N GLU A 79 8.24 -6.04 -6.95
CA GLU A 79 7.23 -6.42 -7.93
C GLU A 79 5.82 -6.01 -7.49
N LEU A 80 5.61 -4.75 -7.12
CA LEU A 80 4.25 -4.23 -6.90
C LEU A 80 3.36 -4.45 -8.13
N GLY A 81 2.06 -4.67 -7.89
CA GLY A 81 1.04 -4.69 -8.92
C GLY A 81 0.69 -3.28 -9.39
N ASP A 82 -0.60 -2.99 -9.57
CA ASP A 82 -1.05 -1.65 -9.93
C ASP A 82 -1.11 -0.73 -8.70
N ILE A 83 -0.49 0.44 -8.81
CA ILE A 83 -0.49 1.49 -7.79
C ILE A 83 -1.06 2.82 -8.31
N THR A 84 -1.73 2.83 -9.45
CA THR A 84 -2.28 4.05 -10.06
C THR A 84 -3.24 4.75 -9.09
N GLY A 85 -3.06 6.06 -8.88
CA GLY A 85 -3.87 6.84 -7.94
C GLY A 85 -3.63 6.53 -6.46
N SER A 86 -2.63 5.73 -6.10
CA SER A 86 -2.25 5.58 -4.69
C SER A 86 -1.56 6.84 -4.14
N ASP A 87 -1.71 7.08 -2.85
CA ASP A 87 -1.05 8.19 -2.14
C ASP A 87 0.04 7.67 -1.22
N TRP A 88 1.29 8.08 -1.44
CA TRP A 88 2.47 7.69 -0.67
C TRP A 88 3.05 8.85 0.17
N THR A 89 2.27 9.89 0.43
CA THR A 89 2.71 11.06 1.21
C THR A 89 3.29 10.60 2.54
N ASP A 90 4.46 11.12 2.90
CA ASP A 90 5.21 10.78 4.12
C ASP A 90 5.61 9.29 4.25
N VAL A 91 5.55 8.50 3.18
CA VAL A 91 6.06 7.11 3.17
C VAL A 91 7.54 7.11 2.80
N ILE A 92 8.38 6.53 3.65
CA ILE A 92 9.81 6.39 3.39
C ILE A 92 10.06 5.09 2.60
N VAL A 93 10.31 5.23 1.30
CA VAL A 93 10.70 4.13 0.40
C VAL A 93 12.21 4.14 0.20
N ARG A 94 12.85 2.95 0.18
CA ARG A 94 14.29 2.86 -0.17
C ARG A 94 14.51 3.41 -1.58
N LYS A 95 15.57 4.20 -1.76
CA LYS A 95 15.83 4.88 -3.04
C LYS A 95 15.84 3.92 -4.25
N ASP A 96 16.51 2.78 -4.14
CA ASP A 96 16.60 1.77 -5.21
C ASP A 96 15.22 1.22 -5.61
N VAL A 97 14.32 1.04 -4.65
CA VAL A 97 12.93 0.62 -4.90
C VAL A 97 12.14 1.76 -5.54
N ASN A 98 12.26 2.98 -5.00
CA ASN A 98 11.55 4.14 -5.53
C ASN A 98 11.93 4.44 -6.98
N ASP A 99 13.24 4.42 -7.31
CA ASP A 99 13.74 4.62 -8.67
C ASP A 99 13.13 3.59 -9.65
N LYS A 100 13.00 2.31 -9.24
CA LYS A 100 12.31 1.27 -10.03
C LYS A 100 10.82 1.54 -10.19
N ILE A 101 10.15 1.99 -9.12
CA ILE A 101 8.73 2.33 -9.16
C ILE A 101 8.50 3.47 -10.15
N CYS A 102 9.27 4.55 -10.06
CA CYS A 102 9.18 5.69 -10.96
C CYS A 102 9.47 5.30 -12.42
N ALA A 103 10.47 4.45 -12.67
CA ALA A 103 10.79 3.97 -14.00
C ALA A 103 9.67 3.17 -14.69
N LYS A 104 8.68 2.65 -13.93
CA LYS A 104 7.49 1.97 -14.48
C LYS A 104 6.41 2.93 -14.99
N GLY A 105 6.57 4.25 -14.79
CA GLY A 105 5.61 5.26 -15.24
C GLY A 105 4.36 5.30 -14.34
N VAL A 106 4.55 5.68 -13.08
CA VAL A 106 3.43 5.87 -12.14
C VAL A 106 2.52 7.03 -12.58
N SER A 107 1.22 6.90 -12.33
CA SER A 107 0.22 7.88 -12.75
C SER A 107 -0.99 7.88 -11.84
N GLY A 108 -1.94 8.77 -12.10
CA GLY A 108 -3.18 8.90 -11.36
C GLY A 108 -3.09 9.87 -10.18
N GLU A 109 -4.27 10.19 -9.65
CA GLU A 109 -4.49 11.05 -8.49
C GLU A 109 -5.39 10.30 -7.52
N ASN A 110 -5.05 10.34 -6.24
CA ASN A 110 -5.85 9.66 -5.24
C ASN A 110 -7.22 10.34 -5.11
N PRO A 111 -8.34 9.62 -5.28
CA PRO A 111 -9.67 10.23 -5.32
C PRO A 111 -10.15 10.74 -3.95
N VAL A 112 -9.46 10.41 -2.86
CA VAL A 112 -9.80 10.84 -1.50
C VAL A 112 -8.92 12.00 -1.06
N THR A 113 -7.61 11.92 -1.28
CA THR A 113 -6.65 12.95 -0.82
C THR A 113 -6.39 14.03 -1.86
N GLY A 114 -6.65 13.78 -3.14
CA GLY A 114 -6.35 14.69 -4.25
C GLY A 114 -4.86 14.74 -4.62
N ASN A 115 -4.04 13.85 -4.06
CA ASN A 115 -2.60 13.86 -4.30
C ASN A 115 -2.23 12.99 -5.51
N PRO A 116 -1.45 13.51 -6.48
CA PRO A 116 -0.94 12.71 -7.59
C PRO A 116 0.08 11.66 -7.13
N THR A 117 -0.07 10.40 -7.57
CA THR A 117 0.82 9.30 -7.15
C THR A 117 2.29 9.61 -7.40
N ALA A 118 2.61 10.11 -8.60
CA ALA A 118 3.98 10.48 -8.99
C ALA A 118 4.59 11.55 -8.07
N MET A 119 3.79 12.54 -7.66
CA MET A 119 4.22 13.62 -6.77
C MET A 119 4.52 13.08 -5.37
N THR A 120 3.68 12.20 -4.84
CA THR A 120 3.86 11.61 -3.49
C THR A 120 5.06 10.68 -3.39
N LEU A 121 5.49 10.10 -4.51
CA LEU A 121 6.68 9.25 -4.61
C LEU A 121 7.94 10.03 -5.03
N PHE A 122 7.84 11.33 -5.28
CA PHE A 122 8.93 12.15 -5.80
C PHE A 122 9.53 11.57 -7.09
N CYS A 123 8.67 11.11 -8.01
CA CYS A 123 9.10 10.71 -9.35
C CYS A 123 9.26 11.95 -10.22
N ASP A 124 10.50 12.23 -10.65
CA ASP A 124 10.85 13.31 -11.58
C ASP A 124 10.38 13.02 -13.03
#